data_AF-A0A5E4EPI6-F1
#
_entry.id   AF-A0A5E4EPI6-F1
#
_cell.length_a   1.000
_cell.length_b   1.000
_cell.length_c   1.000
_cell.angle_alpha   90.00
_cell.angle_beta   90.00
_cell.angle_gamma   90.00
#
_symmetry.space_group_name_H-M   'P 1'
#
loop_
_entity.id
_entity.type
_entity.pdbx_description
1 polymer ?
#
loop_
_entity_poly.entity_id
_entity_poly.type
_entity_poly.pdbx_seq_one_letter_code
_entity_poly.pdbx_strand_id
1 'polypeptide(L)'
;MSSQKTFKTVKKLFPTDPTLISNQEIAQKISKTLINSGLQPLKSTPSLLFNLNPHITNLVLSNPLVPPLSCLSLFNFLQTNPSLTSHKPNLQAHVAIICRLYQAKKFAQMKIVLNGIVSNDILRFPVSEIVSLAEDERKGVKFVETLCDMLFRVYADNKMFEEAVGVFDYAEKKGFEIEERSCFVLLLALKKCGQVDLCLRFFDQMVEKGVQITVHSLTLVMNELCKRGEVKKAKALMGEMAGRQIKPNVVTYNTLLKAYIERKDFEGVNEALSLMEKDSVGYNVATCTLLIDWFGSCEKIEDAEKVFEEIHERGIEPDVYLYTSIINWNGRVGNMKRALFLFDELTQRGLVPNVHTYGALINGACKGGQMKMADILVNEMQSKGIDVNQVVFNTLIDGYCRKGMMDEALRLQDFMEGKGFQTDVFTYSTIASGLCKLNRNEEAKSLLFTMEERGVAPNVVCFTTLIDIFCKEGNFVEAKQVIQEMERKGERPNTVTYNALIDGYIKKGKMKEAHKLKKEMEDKGLMPDTYTYSSLIHGECIDGKVDEALKLFHEMYQRDLTRNVVTYTAMISGLSKDGRTDEAFKLYDEMKREGLTPDDRVYHSLVGSLHTAKS
;
A
#
# COMPACT_ATOMS: atom_id res chain seq x y z
N MET A 1 -37.87 -84.30 8.80
CA MET A 1 -37.19 -85.24 7.88
C MET A 1 -36.55 -84.46 6.74
N SER A 2 -35.32 -84.84 6.40
CA SER A 2 -34.65 -84.57 5.11
C SER A 2 -34.18 -83.14 4.80
N SER A 3 -33.02 -82.79 5.38
CA SER A 3 -31.76 -82.65 4.64
C SER A 3 -31.78 -82.05 3.22
N GLN A 4 -31.00 -80.99 3.06
CA GLN A 4 -29.82 -80.94 2.20
C GLN A 4 -29.93 -81.74 0.89
N LYS A 5 -30.22 -81.06 -0.21
CA LYS A 5 -29.72 -81.44 -1.55
C LYS A 5 -29.96 -80.33 -2.53
N THR A 6 -29.08 -79.34 -2.54
CA THR A 6 -28.66 -78.61 -3.74
C THR A 6 -27.51 -77.71 -3.32
N PHE A 7 -26.46 -77.63 -4.12
CA PHE A 7 -25.17 -77.00 -3.82
C PHE A 7 -24.14 -77.86 -3.06
N LYS A 8 -24.17 -79.18 -3.28
CA LYS A 8 -22.91 -79.84 -3.67
C LYS A 8 -22.68 -79.51 -5.14
N THR A 9 -21.43 -79.19 -5.47
CA THR A 9 -20.86 -78.98 -6.82
C THR A 9 -20.70 -77.52 -7.26
N VAL A 10 -19.86 -76.75 -6.54
CA VAL A 10 -18.69 -76.02 -7.11
C VAL A 10 -17.64 -75.86 -6.00
N LYS A 11 -17.15 -76.98 -5.46
CA LYS A 11 -15.99 -77.03 -4.57
C LYS A 11 -14.97 -77.96 -5.23
N LYS A 12 -14.26 -77.46 -6.25
CA LYS A 12 -13.00 -78.03 -6.75
C LYS A 12 -12.40 -77.11 -7.80
N LEU A 13 -11.49 -76.26 -7.32
CA LEU A 13 -10.30 -75.73 -7.97
C LEU A 13 -9.92 -74.50 -7.15
N PHE A 14 -9.17 -74.73 -6.06
CA PHE A 14 -8.17 -73.87 -5.40
C PHE A 14 -7.89 -74.49 -4.01
N PRO A 15 -6.63 -74.77 -3.64
CA PRO A 15 -6.30 -75.44 -2.39
C PRO A 15 -6.59 -74.54 -1.19
N THR A 16 -7.04 -75.14 -0.10
CA THR A 16 -7.12 -74.52 1.22
C THR A 16 -5.72 -74.19 1.73
N ASP A 17 -5.40 -72.91 1.87
CA ASP A 17 -4.27 -72.45 2.67
C ASP A 17 -4.73 -72.21 4.12
N PRO A 18 -4.10 -72.82 5.13
CA PRO A 18 -4.46 -72.65 6.53
C PRO A 18 -3.70 -71.47 7.13
N THR A 19 -4.33 -70.27 7.24
CA THR A 19 -4.08 -69.17 8.22
C THR A 19 -4.64 -67.81 7.75
N LEU A 20 -5.95 -67.70 7.50
CA LEU A 20 -6.60 -66.38 7.50
C LEU A 20 -7.45 -66.24 8.77
N ILE A 21 -6.85 -65.69 9.83
CA ILE A 21 -7.62 -65.10 10.93
C ILE A 21 -8.54 -64.04 10.29
N SER A 22 -9.83 -64.08 10.58
CA SER A 22 -10.77 -63.11 10.00
C SER A 22 -10.36 -61.69 10.40
N ASN A 23 -10.42 -60.73 9.46
CA ASN A 23 -10.16 -59.30 9.71
C ASN A 23 -10.94 -58.79 10.95
N GLN A 24 -12.11 -59.37 11.21
CA GLN A 24 -12.95 -59.07 12.37
C GLN A 24 -12.34 -59.53 13.71
N GLU A 25 -11.72 -60.69 13.76
CA GLU A 25 -11.07 -61.23 14.97
C GLU A 25 -9.81 -60.44 15.32
N ILE A 26 -9.04 -60.02 14.31
CA ILE A 26 -7.88 -59.13 14.48
C ILE A 26 -8.34 -57.77 15.01
N ALA A 27 -9.38 -57.18 14.42
CA ALA A 27 -9.95 -55.91 14.87
C ALA A 27 -10.46 -55.99 16.32
N GLN A 28 -11.12 -57.08 16.71
CA GLN A 28 -11.59 -57.30 18.09
C GLN A 28 -10.44 -57.43 19.09
N LYS A 29 -9.36 -58.16 18.75
CA LYS A 29 -8.16 -58.25 19.60
C LYS A 29 -7.51 -56.89 19.81
N ILE A 30 -7.32 -56.12 18.75
CA ILE A 30 -6.76 -54.75 18.82
C ILE A 30 -7.67 -53.84 19.66
N SER A 31 -8.98 -53.90 19.43
CA SER A 31 -9.97 -53.11 20.20
C SER A 31 -9.89 -53.45 21.69
N LYS A 32 -9.83 -54.73 22.06
CA LYS A 32 -9.75 -55.19 23.45
C LYS A 32 -8.45 -54.74 24.13
N THR A 33 -7.31 -54.79 23.41
CA THR A 33 -6.03 -54.27 23.90
C THR A 33 -6.06 -52.77 24.13
N LEU A 34 -6.65 -52.01 23.20
CA LEU A 34 -6.81 -50.55 23.34
C LEU A 34 -7.72 -50.15 24.50
N ILE A 35 -8.76 -50.93 24.78
CA ILE A 35 -9.69 -50.71 25.90
C ILE A 35 -8.99 -51.03 27.25
N ASN A 36 -8.27 -52.14 27.33
CA ASN A 36 -7.75 -52.64 28.60
C ASN A 36 -6.38 -52.07 29.01
N SER A 37 -5.54 -51.67 28.04
CA SER A 37 -4.11 -51.43 28.30
C SER A 37 -3.53 -50.26 27.49
N GLY A 38 -4.34 -49.56 26.70
CA GLY A 38 -3.90 -48.43 25.87
C GLY A 38 -2.96 -48.83 24.73
N LEU A 39 -2.17 -47.86 24.24
CA LEU A 39 -1.33 -48.05 23.03
C LEU A 39 0.03 -48.70 23.32
N GLN A 40 0.50 -48.71 24.57
CA GLN A 40 1.84 -49.20 24.93
C GLN A 40 2.10 -50.67 24.52
N PRO A 41 1.17 -51.62 24.74
CA PRO A 41 1.39 -53.01 24.32
C PRO A 41 1.54 -53.19 22.80
N LEU A 42 0.85 -52.35 22.02
CA LEU A 42 0.93 -52.36 20.56
C LEU A 42 2.27 -51.81 20.05
N LYS A 43 2.94 -50.95 20.82
CA LYS A 43 4.33 -50.51 20.54
C LYS A 43 5.34 -51.62 20.84
N SER A 44 5.11 -52.38 21.92
CA SER A 44 6.03 -53.40 22.41
C SER A 44 5.91 -54.75 21.70
N THR A 45 4.79 -55.02 21.01
CA THR A 45 4.57 -56.27 20.23
C THR A 45 4.15 -55.97 18.78
N PRO A 46 5.11 -55.81 17.85
CA PRO A 46 4.84 -55.45 16.44
C PRO A 46 4.09 -56.52 15.63
N SER A 47 4.04 -57.76 16.11
CA SER A 47 3.44 -58.91 15.40
C SER A 47 1.94 -58.73 15.13
N LEU A 48 1.22 -58.00 15.99
CA LEU A 48 -0.20 -57.67 15.78
C LEU A 48 -0.41 -56.58 14.71
N LEU A 49 0.64 -55.85 14.34
CA LEU A 49 0.62 -54.77 13.35
C LEU A 49 1.01 -55.25 11.93
N PHE A 50 1.62 -56.43 11.79
CA PHE A 50 2.04 -56.97 10.49
C PHE A 50 0.88 -57.33 9.55
N ASN A 51 -0.29 -57.66 10.12
CA ASN A 51 -1.49 -58.05 9.36
C ASN A 51 -2.52 -56.92 9.25
N LEU A 52 -2.16 -55.68 9.64
CA LEU A 52 -3.09 -54.55 9.58
C LEU A 52 -3.39 -54.21 8.12
N ASN A 53 -4.66 -54.06 7.79
CA ASN A 53 -5.10 -53.55 6.48
C ASN A 53 -6.14 -52.44 6.71
N PRO A 54 -6.42 -51.58 5.71
CA PRO A 54 -7.33 -50.46 5.88
C PRO A 54 -8.72 -50.86 6.40
N HIS A 55 -9.17 -52.08 6.09
CA HIS A 55 -10.44 -52.62 6.56
C HIS A 55 -10.41 -52.93 8.07
N ILE A 56 -9.34 -53.54 8.58
CA ILE A 56 -9.14 -53.77 10.02
C ILE A 56 -9.03 -52.43 10.77
N THR A 57 -8.27 -51.46 10.23
CA THR A 57 -8.14 -50.12 10.83
C THR A 57 -9.50 -49.46 10.97
N ASN A 58 -10.31 -49.50 9.91
CA ASN A 58 -11.64 -48.90 9.93
C ASN A 58 -12.59 -49.61 10.91
N LEU A 59 -12.54 -50.96 10.99
CA LEU A 59 -13.33 -51.73 11.95
C LEU A 59 -12.99 -51.39 13.41
N VAL A 60 -11.71 -51.14 13.72
CA VAL A 60 -11.27 -50.71 15.07
C VAL A 60 -11.74 -49.29 15.37
N LEU A 61 -11.55 -48.36 14.44
CA LEU A 61 -11.92 -46.94 14.62
C LEU A 61 -13.44 -46.74 14.69
N SER A 62 -14.21 -47.59 14.01
CA SER A 62 -15.68 -47.58 14.02
C SER A 62 -16.29 -48.27 15.24
N ASN A 63 -15.49 -48.94 16.07
CA ASN A 63 -15.98 -49.67 17.24
C ASN A 63 -16.43 -48.70 18.36
N PRO A 64 -17.73 -48.66 18.74
CA PRO A 64 -18.24 -47.71 19.72
C PRO A 64 -17.67 -47.92 21.13
N LEU A 65 -17.20 -49.14 21.44
CA LEU A 65 -16.66 -49.51 22.75
C LEU A 65 -15.23 -48.99 23.01
N VAL A 66 -14.50 -48.59 21.95
CA VAL A 66 -13.13 -48.07 22.10
C VAL A 66 -13.19 -46.56 22.36
N PRO A 67 -12.53 -46.03 23.42
CA PRO A 67 -12.50 -44.60 23.69
C PRO A 67 -11.97 -43.78 22.50
N PRO A 68 -12.58 -42.63 22.14
CA PRO A 68 -12.16 -41.81 21.00
C PRO A 68 -10.70 -41.35 21.06
N LEU A 69 -10.16 -41.05 22.25
CA LEU A 69 -8.76 -40.67 22.41
C LEU A 69 -7.80 -41.84 22.20
N SER A 70 -8.19 -43.06 22.60
CA SER A 70 -7.43 -44.28 22.29
C SER A 70 -7.41 -44.55 20.78
N CYS A 71 -8.54 -44.35 20.09
CA CYS A 71 -8.62 -44.41 18.63
C CYS A 71 -7.70 -43.37 17.96
N LEU A 72 -7.69 -42.13 18.47
CA LEU A 72 -6.81 -41.07 17.96
C LEU A 72 -5.33 -41.39 18.20
N SER A 73 -4.97 -41.98 19.35
CA SER A 73 -3.59 -42.39 19.61
C SER A 73 -3.11 -43.49 18.67
N LEU A 74 -3.98 -44.45 18.33
CA LEU A 74 -3.70 -45.48 17.33
C LEU A 74 -3.56 -44.85 15.95
N PHE A 75 -4.47 -43.95 15.60
CA PHE A 75 -4.47 -43.25 14.33
C PHE A 75 -3.17 -42.47 14.10
N ASN A 76 -2.77 -41.65 15.08
CA ASN A 76 -1.53 -40.88 15.02
C ASN A 76 -0.31 -41.79 14.92
N PHE A 77 -0.29 -42.89 15.67
CA PHE A 77 0.79 -43.87 15.59
C PHE A 77 0.90 -44.49 14.19
N LEU A 78 -0.21 -44.89 13.58
CA LEU A 78 -0.22 -45.40 12.20
C LEU A 78 0.26 -44.35 11.18
N GLN A 79 0.01 -43.06 11.44
CA GLN A 79 0.43 -41.97 10.56
C GLN A 79 1.92 -41.60 10.71
N THR A 80 2.48 -41.66 11.92
CA THR A 80 3.86 -41.22 12.20
C THR A 80 4.93 -42.30 12.02
N ASN A 81 4.56 -43.59 11.95
CA ASN A 81 5.52 -44.68 11.85
C ASN A 81 6.07 -44.86 10.41
N PRO A 82 7.39 -44.70 10.19
CA PRO A 82 7.99 -44.86 8.87
C PRO A 82 7.94 -46.29 8.33
N SER A 83 7.84 -47.29 9.21
CA SER A 83 7.82 -48.72 8.86
C SER A 83 6.47 -49.23 8.33
N LEU A 84 5.41 -48.42 8.40
CA LEU A 84 4.03 -48.80 8.06
C LEU A 84 3.49 -48.03 6.83
N THR A 85 4.34 -47.72 5.85
CA THR A 85 3.98 -46.91 4.67
C THR A 85 2.81 -47.48 3.86
N SER A 86 2.69 -48.81 3.76
CA SER A 86 1.58 -49.53 3.09
C SER A 86 0.26 -49.53 3.88
N HIS A 87 0.29 -49.10 5.15
CA HIS A 87 -0.83 -49.21 6.09
C HIS A 87 -1.27 -47.85 6.64
N LYS A 88 -0.88 -46.76 5.97
CA LYS A 88 -1.35 -45.42 6.33
C LYS A 88 -2.88 -45.36 6.29
N PRO A 89 -3.53 -44.64 7.24
CA PRO A 89 -4.99 -44.55 7.26
C PRO A 89 -5.52 -43.98 5.93
N ASN A 90 -6.50 -44.66 5.33
CA ASN A 90 -7.19 -44.18 4.13
C ASN A 90 -8.26 -43.13 4.48
N LEU A 91 -8.92 -42.53 3.48
CA LEU A 91 -9.97 -41.53 3.70
C LEU A 91 -11.08 -42.06 4.63
N GLN A 92 -11.49 -43.32 4.45
CA GLN A 92 -12.54 -43.93 5.27
C GLN A 92 -12.16 -44.00 6.76
N ALA A 93 -10.90 -44.34 7.07
CA ALA A 93 -10.38 -44.33 8.44
C ALA A 93 -10.33 -42.90 9.03
N HIS A 94 -9.99 -41.89 8.23
CA HIS A 94 -10.04 -40.48 8.65
C HIS A 94 -11.48 -40.04 8.98
N VAL A 95 -12.44 -40.35 8.10
CA VAL A 95 -13.86 -40.01 8.31
C VAL A 95 -14.42 -40.74 9.54
N ALA A 96 -14.05 -42.01 9.77
CA ALA A 96 -14.46 -42.77 10.94
C ALA A 96 -13.99 -42.13 12.26
N ILE A 97 -12.71 -41.74 12.36
CA ILE A 97 -12.21 -41.07 13.57
C ILE A 97 -12.84 -39.68 13.76
N ILE A 98 -13.06 -38.93 12.67
CA ILE A 98 -13.74 -37.63 12.70
C ILE A 98 -15.16 -37.78 13.29
N CYS A 99 -15.92 -38.79 12.85
CA CYS A 99 -17.24 -39.08 13.42
C CYS A 99 -17.17 -39.35 14.94
N ARG A 100 -16.17 -40.13 15.40
CA ARG A 100 -15.98 -40.44 16.82
C ARG A 100 -15.60 -39.20 17.64
N LEU A 101 -14.75 -38.33 17.10
CA LEU A 101 -14.34 -37.09 17.76
C LEU A 101 -15.48 -36.09 17.86
N TYR A 102 -16.34 -36.01 16.83
CA TYR A 102 -17.56 -35.20 16.87
C TYR A 102 -18.53 -35.67 17.98
N GLN A 103 -18.81 -36.97 18.05
CA GLN A 103 -19.65 -37.55 19.11
C GLN A 103 -19.09 -37.25 20.52
N ALA A 104 -17.77 -37.17 20.65
CA ALA A 104 -17.07 -36.84 21.89
C ALA A 104 -16.91 -35.32 22.16
N LYS A 105 -17.43 -34.45 21.28
CA LYS A 105 -17.28 -32.99 21.31
C LYS A 105 -15.82 -32.52 21.35
N LYS A 106 -14.92 -33.24 20.66
CA LYS A 106 -13.47 -32.99 20.59
C LYS A 106 -13.09 -32.27 19.28
N PHE A 107 -13.60 -31.06 19.11
CA PHE A 107 -13.48 -30.28 17.85
C PHE A 107 -12.04 -29.88 17.49
N ALA A 108 -11.19 -29.60 18.48
CA ALA A 108 -9.78 -29.26 18.24
C ALA A 108 -9.03 -30.46 17.61
N GLN A 109 -9.24 -31.67 18.14
CA GLN A 109 -8.65 -32.88 17.58
C GLN A 109 -9.24 -33.21 16.20
N MET A 110 -10.55 -32.97 16.01
CA MET A 110 -11.20 -33.14 14.71
C MET A 110 -10.57 -32.25 13.64
N LYS A 111 -10.30 -30.97 13.96
CA LYS A 111 -9.59 -30.04 13.06
C LYS A 111 -8.20 -30.54 12.68
N ILE A 112 -7.44 -31.09 13.62
CA ILE A 112 -6.09 -31.66 13.34
C ILE A 112 -6.17 -32.80 12.35
N VAL A 113 -7.13 -33.72 12.51
CA VAL A 113 -7.31 -34.86 11.59
C VAL A 113 -7.74 -34.37 10.20
N LEU A 114 -8.66 -33.40 10.13
CA LEU A 114 -9.07 -32.77 8.87
C LEU A 114 -7.90 -32.10 8.16
N ASN A 115 -7.04 -31.40 8.91
CA ASN A 115 -5.83 -30.79 8.37
C ASN A 115 -4.88 -31.84 7.78
N GLY A 116 -4.81 -33.03 8.38
CA GLY A 116 -4.05 -34.16 7.86
C GLY A 116 -4.58 -34.71 6.52
N ILE A 117 -5.89 -34.62 6.26
CA ILE A 117 -6.50 -34.95 4.95
C ILE A 117 -6.07 -33.92 3.91
N VAL A 118 -6.23 -32.64 4.24
CA VAL A 118 -5.98 -31.53 3.31
C VAL A 118 -4.50 -31.38 2.97
N SER A 119 -3.61 -31.64 3.92
CA SER A 119 -2.15 -31.51 3.74
C SER A 119 -1.51 -32.68 2.96
N ASN A 120 -2.26 -33.75 2.66
CA ASN A 120 -1.74 -34.94 2.01
C ASN A 120 -2.34 -35.07 0.60
N ASP A 121 -1.52 -34.87 -0.42
CA ASP A 121 -1.97 -34.91 -1.83
C ASP A 121 -2.68 -36.22 -2.22
N ILE A 122 -2.34 -37.35 -1.58
CA ILE A 122 -2.96 -38.66 -1.84
C ILE A 122 -4.38 -38.76 -1.25
N LEU A 123 -4.69 -37.94 -0.24
CA LEU A 123 -5.97 -37.93 0.46
C LEU A 123 -6.85 -36.74 0.07
N ARG A 124 -6.46 -35.99 -0.98
CA ARG A 124 -7.22 -34.85 -1.49
C ARG A 124 -8.37 -35.34 -2.37
N PHE A 125 -9.52 -35.54 -1.73
CA PHE A 125 -10.76 -35.96 -2.40
C PHE A 125 -11.77 -34.79 -2.48
N PRO A 126 -12.68 -34.79 -3.47
CA PRO A 126 -13.76 -33.81 -3.54
C PRO A 126 -14.61 -33.83 -2.27
N VAL A 127 -15.12 -32.66 -1.85
CA VAL A 127 -15.98 -32.55 -0.65
C VAL A 127 -17.17 -33.51 -0.69
N SER A 128 -17.75 -33.76 -1.87
CA SER A 128 -18.84 -34.70 -2.06
C SER A 128 -18.48 -36.13 -1.63
N GLU A 129 -17.25 -36.56 -1.87
CA GLU A 129 -16.80 -37.90 -1.50
C GLU A 129 -16.53 -37.99 0.01
N ILE A 130 -15.88 -36.97 0.59
CA ILE A 130 -15.63 -36.88 2.04
C ILE A 130 -16.96 -36.88 2.79
N VAL A 131 -17.94 -36.10 2.34
CA VAL A 131 -19.26 -36.00 2.95
C VAL A 131 -20.08 -37.28 2.73
N SER A 132 -20.03 -37.91 1.55
CA SER A 132 -20.74 -39.18 1.30
C SER A 132 -20.31 -40.32 2.24
N LEU A 133 -19.03 -40.37 2.62
CA LEU A 133 -18.52 -41.34 3.60
C LEU A 133 -18.94 -41.00 5.04
N ALA A 134 -19.25 -39.74 5.29
CA ALA A 134 -19.74 -39.21 6.56
C ALA A 134 -21.26 -39.34 6.70
N GLU A 135 -21.99 -39.37 5.57
CA GLU A 135 -23.43 -39.61 5.46
C GLU A 135 -23.76 -41.08 5.77
N ASP A 136 -24.06 -41.35 7.03
CA ASP A 136 -24.63 -42.62 7.49
C ASP A 136 -25.95 -42.26 8.19
N GLU A 137 -27.04 -42.99 7.92
CA GLU A 137 -28.42 -42.66 8.31
C GLU A 137 -28.61 -42.36 9.81
N ARG A 138 -27.65 -42.72 10.66
CA ARG A 138 -27.65 -42.49 12.11
C ARG A 138 -27.00 -41.19 12.58
N LYS A 139 -26.28 -40.45 11.73
CA LYS A 139 -25.32 -39.40 12.16
C LYS A 139 -25.85 -37.97 12.16
N GLY A 140 -27.07 -37.74 11.65
CA GLY A 140 -27.83 -36.50 11.81
C GLY A 140 -27.29 -35.31 10.99
N VAL A 141 -28.21 -34.48 10.50
CA VAL A 141 -27.98 -33.29 9.65
C VAL A 141 -26.90 -32.36 10.23
N LYS A 142 -26.90 -32.14 11.55
CA LYS A 142 -25.96 -31.25 12.26
C LYS A 142 -24.49 -31.66 12.15
N PHE A 143 -24.21 -32.97 12.04
CA PHE A 143 -22.82 -33.43 11.88
C PHE A 143 -22.25 -33.01 10.54
N VAL A 144 -23.02 -33.17 9.46
CA VAL A 144 -22.57 -32.83 8.10
C VAL A 144 -22.37 -31.33 7.95
N GLU A 145 -23.26 -30.52 8.51
CA GLU A 145 -23.13 -29.07 8.58
C GLU A 145 -21.83 -28.65 9.29
N THR A 146 -21.60 -29.20 10.50
CA THR A 146 -20.38 -28.94 11.29
C THR A 146 -19.11 -29.41 10.57
N LEU A 147 -19.18 -30.52 9.85
CA LEU A 147 -18.08 -31.07 9.06
C LEU A 147 -17.75 -30.15 7.87
N CYS A 148 -18.77 -29.67 7.14
CA CYS A 148 -18.60 -28.76 6.01
C CYS A 148 -17.98 -27.43 6.47
N ASP A 149 -18.48 -26.85 7.56
CA ASP A 149 -17.93 -25.60 8.11
C ASP A 149 -16.46 -25.76 8.58
N MET A 150 -16.12 -26.86 9.25
CA MET A 150 -14.72 -27.12 9.61
C MET A 150 -13.82 -27.38 8.39
N LEU A 151 -14.28 -28.12 7.39
CA LEU A 151 -13.54 -28.33 6.14
C LEU A 151 -13.29 -27.00 5.42
N PHE A 152 -14.30 -26.15 5.34
CA PHE A 152 -14.21 -24.81 4.76
C PHE A 152 -13.09 -23.99 5.45
N ARG A 153 -13.07 -23.95 6.80
CA ARG A 153 -12.01 -23.26 7.56
C ARG A 153 -10.63 -23.88 7.34
N VAL A 154 -10.53 -25.22 7.30
CA VAL A 154 -9.24 -25.90 7.10
C VAL A 154 -8.67 -25.61 5.71
N TYR A 155 -9.49 -25.63 4.66
CA TYR A 155 -9.03 -25.24 3.33
C TYR A 155 -8.59 -23.77 3.28
N ALA A 156 -9.35 -22.86 3.90
CA ALA A 156 -8.96 -21.45 4.01
C ALA A 156 -7.62 -21.25 4.74
N ASP A 157 -7.40 -21.93 5.87
CA ASP A 157 -6.15 -21.86 6.65
C ASP A 157 -4.94 -22.37 5.85
N ASN A 158 -5.13 -23.36 4.97
CA ASN A 158 -4.09 -23.90 4.09
C ASN A 158 -3.92 -23.13 2.76
N LYS A 159 -4.59 -21.98 2.60
CA LYS A 159 -4.56 -21.16 1.37
C LYS A 159 -5.09 -21.90 0.13
N MET A 160 -5.92 -22.90 0.34
CA MET A 160 -6.60 -23.68 -0.70
C MET A 160 -7.97 -23.06 -0.97
N PHE A 161 -7.95 -21.87 -1.58
CA PHE A 161 -9.13 -21.01 -1.63
C PHE A 161 -10.22 -21.53 -2.57
N GLU A 162 -9.86 -22.08 -3.73
CA GLU A 162 -10.83 -22.64 -4.67
C GLU A 162 -11.53 -23.88 -4.08
N GLU A 163 -10.82 -24.71 -3.32
CA GLU A 163 -11.43 -25.82 -2.59
C GLU A 163 -12.35 -25.34 -1.48
N ALA A 164 -11.98 -24.26 -0.76
CA ALA A 164 -12.85 -23.66 0.23
C ALA A 164 -14.17 -23.16 -0.41
N VAL A 165 -14.08 -22.46 -1.56
CA VAL A 165 -15.28 -22.04 -2.32
C VAL A 165 -16.08 -23.27 -2.79
N GLY A 166 -15.42 -24.33 -3.24
CA GLY A 166 -16.10 -25.58 -3.60
C GLY A 166 -16.85 -26.25 -2.44
N VAL A 167 -16.33 -26.16 -1.20
CA VAL A 167 -17.07 -26.61 0.00
C VAL A 167 -18.29 -25.72 0.26
N PHE A 168 -18.18 -24.41 0.06
CA PHE A 168 -19.30 -23.48 0.21
C PHE A 168 -20.42 -23.78 -0.80
N ASP A 169 -20.09 -23.95 -2.08
CA ASP A 169 -21.06 -24.31 -3.13
C ASP A 169 -21.75 -25.66 -2.84
N TYR A 170 -20.99 -26.63 -2.31
CA TYR A 170 -21.54 -27.94 -1.92
C TYR A 170 -22.51 -27.83 -0.74
N ALA A 171 -22.11 -27.10 0.32
CA ALA A 171 -22.93 -26.90 1.51
C ALA A 171 -24.28 -26.25 1.13
N GLU A 172 -24.22 -25.21 0.30
CA GLU A 172 -25.39 -24.50 -0.19
C GLU A 172 -26.32 -25.41 -1.02
N LYS A 173 -25.77 -26.17 -1.99
CA LYS A 173 -26.54 -27.11 -2.82
C LYS A 173 -27.31 -28.16 -2.00
N LYS A 174 -26.81 -28.48 -0.79
CA LYS A 174 -27.43 -29.43 0.15
C LYS A 174 -28.31 -28.74 1.20
N GLY A 175 -28.37 -27.42 1.23
CA GLY A 175 -29.13 -26.63 2.20
C GLY A 175 -28.48 -26.55 3.59
N PHE A 176 -27.16 -26.73 3.68
CA PHE A 176 -26.40 -26.51 4.92
C PHE A 176 -25.91 -25.07 4.99
N GLU A 177 -25.95 -24.48 6.19
CA GLU A 177 -25.44 -23.14 6.44
C GLU A 177 -23.96 -23.19 6.85
N ILE A 178 -23.14 -22.34 6.23
CA ILE A 178 -21.76 -22.07 6.66
C ILE A 178 -21.80 -20.82 7.56
N GLU A 179 -21.10 -20.85 8.70
CA GLU A 179 -21.12 -19.73 9.63
C GLU A 179 -20.54 -18.45 8.98
N GLU A 180 -21.15 -17.29 9.24
CA GLU A 180 -20.66 -15.98 8.75
C GLU A 180 -19.18 -15.76 9.14
N ARG A 181 -18.82 -16.15 10.36
CA ARG A 181 -17.45 -16.03 10.86
C ARG A 181 -16.46 -16.84 10.03
N SER A 182 -16.85 -18.02 9.55
CA SER A 182 -16.04 -18.83 8.65
C SER A 182 -15.82 -18.08 7.34
N CYS A 183 -16.90 -17.55 6.74
CA CYS A 183 -16.83 -16.79 5.50
C CYS A 183 -15.98 -15.52 5.63
N PHE A 184 -16.09 -14.78 6.74
CA PHE A 184 -15.25 -13.62 7.03
C PHE A 184 -13.77 -13.98 7.15
N VAL A 185 -13.44 -15.13 7.78
CA VAL A 185 -12.06 -15.63 7.85
C VAL A 185 -11.50 -15.92 6.46
N LEU A 186 -12.29 -16.47 5.55
CA LEU A 186 -11.87 -16.68 4.15
C LEU A 186 -11.62 -15.34 3.45
N LEU A 187 -12.54 -14.37 3.55
CA LEU A 187 -12.35 -13.03 2.99
C LEU A 187 -11.07 -12.36 3.51
N LEU A 188 -10.78 -12.49 4.81
CA LEU A 188 -9.57 -11.97 5.42
C LEU A 188 -8.30 -12.68 4.92
N ALA A 189 -8.36 -14.00 4.72
CA ALA A 189 -7.25 -14.78 4.18
C ALA A 189 -6.96 -14.42 2.71
N LEU A 190 -8.00 -14.30 1.89
CA LEU A 190 -7.91 -13.85 0.48
C LEU A 190 -7.26 -12.48 0.38
N LYS A 191 -7.69 -11.53 1.22
CA LYS A 191 -7.06 -10.20 1.33
C LYS A 191 -5.58 -10.28 1.67
N LYS A 192 -5.20 -11.07 2.69
CA LYS A 192 -3.79 -11.22 3.11
C LYS A 192 -2.92 -11.82 2.01
N CYS A 193 -3.49 -12.68 1.17
CA CYS A 193 -2.81 -13.32 0.04
C CYS A 193 -2.87 -12.49 -1.26
N GLY A 194 -3.50 -11.32 -1.25
CA GLY A 194 -3.63 -10.47 -2.45
C GLY A 194 -4.54 -11.05 -3.54
N GLN A 195 -5.38 -12.04 -3.22
CA GLN A 195 -6.32 -12.65 -4.16
C GLN A 195 -7.63 -11.85 -4.23
N VAL A 196 -7.55 -10.65 -4.80
CA VAL A 196 -8.64 -9.67 -4.79
C VAL A 196 -9.83 -10.12 -5.64
N ASP A 197 -9.60 -10.64 -6.85
CA ASP A 197 -10.70 -11.09 -7.74
C ASP A 197 -11.53 -12.19 -7.11
N LEU A 198 -10.87 -13.17 -6.48
CA LEU A 198 -11.55 -14.25 -5.78
C LEU A 198 -12.28 -13.74 -4.54
N CYS A 199 -11.71 -12.76 -3.82
CA CYS A 199 -12.37 -12.11 -2.69
C CYS A 199 -13.68 -11.43 -3.08
N LEU A 200 -13.69 -10.68 -4.19
CA LEU A 200 -14.88 -10.00 -4.69
C LEU A 200 -15.93 -11.01 -5.19
N ARG A 201 -15.50 -11.98 -6.00
CA ARG A 201 -16.39 -13.05 -6.48
C ARG A 201 -17.04 -13.83 -5.34
N PHE A 202 -16.25 -14.20 -4.33
CA PHE A 202 -16.77 -14.94 -3.18
C PHE A 202 -17.75 -14.08 -2.35
N PHE A 203 -17.47 -12.79 -2.20
CA PHE A 203 -18.41 -11.88 -1.54
C PHE A 203 -19.73 -11.74 -2.30
N ASP A 204 -19.70 -11.63 -3.63
CA ASP A 204 -20.91 -11.59 -4.45
C ASP A 204 -21.71 -12.90 -4.30
N GLN A 205 -21.04 -14.06 -4.25
CA GLN A 205 -21.69 -15.33 -3.93
C GLN A 205 -22.34 -15.30 -2.54
N MET A 206 -21.64 -14.82 -1.49
CA MET A 206 -22.23 -14.70 -0.16
C MET A 206 -23.50 -13.83 -0.17
N VAL A 207 -23.51 -12.75 -0.95
CA VAL A 207 -24.64 -11.84 -1.13
C VAL A 207 -25.81 -12.54 -1.83
N GLU A 208 -25.57 -13.15 -2.99
CA GLU A 208 -26.60 -13.82 -3.80
C GLU A 208 -27.29 -14.95 -3.03
N LYS A 209 -26.55 -15.64 -2.17
CA LYS A 209 -27.04 -16.78 -1.38
C LYS A 209 -27.67 -16.39 -0.05
N GLY A 210 -27.74 -15.10 0.26
CA GLY A 210 -28.41 -14.60 1.46
C GLY A 210 -27.68 -14.91 2.77
N VAL A 211 -26.36 -15.16 2.73
CA VAL A 211 -25.55 -15.29 3.96
C VAL A 211 -25.63 -13.97 4.72
N GLN A 212 -25.83 -14.04 6.04
CA GLN A 212 -25.84 -12.82 6.86
C GLN A 212 -24.51 -12.08 6.71
N ILE A 213 -24.56 -10.81 6.31
CA ILE A 213 -23.35 -9.99 6.13
C ILE A 213 -23.21 -9.05 7.31
N THR A 214 -22.00 -8.94 7.85
CA THR A 214 -21.67 -7.99 8.91
C THR A 214 -21.01 -6.73 8.35
N VAL A 215 -21.02 -5.66 9.16
CA VAL A 215 -20.29 -4.40 8.84
C VAL A 215 -18.80 -4.64 8.58
N HIS A 216 -18.20 -5.68 9.19
CA HIS A 216 -16.78 -6.02 9.03
C HIS A 216 -16.48 -6.64 7.67
N SER A 217 -17.30 -7.59 7.22
CA SER A 217 -17.21 -8.20 5.89
C SER A 217 -17.35 -7.14 4.79
N LEU A 218 -18.33 -6.25 4.93
CA LEU A 218 -18.54 -5.11 4.02
C LEU A 218 -17.36 -4.13 4.03
N THR A 219 -16.91 -3.69 5.21
CA THR A 219 -15.76 -2.76 5.33
C THR A 219 -14.50 -3.35 4.72
N LEU A 220 -14.28 -4.68 4.86
CA LEU A 220 -13.13 -5.37 4.28
C LEU A 220 -13.16 -5.33 2.75
N VAL A 221 -14.31 -5.64 2.15
CA VAL A 221 -14.50 -5.64 0.70
C VAL A 221 -14.45 -4.22 0.14
N MET A 222 -15.07 -3.25 0.81
CA MET A 222 -14.98 -1.83 0.45
C MET A 222 -13.54 -1.34 0.42
N ASN A 223 -12.73 -1.67 1.43
CA ASN A 223 -11.31 -1.30 1.46
C ASN A 223 -10.56 -1.87 0.25
N GLU A 224 -10.89 -3.08 -0.16
CA GLU A 224 -10.24 -3.70 -1.31
C GLU A 224 -10.65 -3.06 -2.64
N LEU A 225 -11.94 -2.76 -2.83
CA LEU A 225 -12.43 -1.97 -3.96
C LEU A 225 -11.78 -0.58 -4.03
N CYS A 226 -11.66 0.08 -2.88
CA CYS A 226 -11.00 1.38 -2.75
C CYS A 226 -9.52 1.34 -3.17
N LYS A 227 -8.77 0.30 -2.78
CA LYS A 227 -7.38 0.11 -3.22
C LYS A 227 -7.25 -0.11 -4.73
N ARG A 228 -8.24 -0.76 -5.34
CA ARG A 228 -8.24 -1.10 -6.77
C ARG A 228 -8.51 0.04 -7.73
N GLY A 229 -9.05 1.16 -7.28
CA GLY A 229 -9.60 2.16 -8.22
C GLY A 229 -11.10 2.37 -8.08
N GLU A 230 -11.80 1.37 -7.58
CA GLU A 230 -13.23 1.16 -7.82
C GLU A 230 -14.11 1.82 -6.75
N VAL A 231 -13.83 3.08 -6.41
CA VAL A 231 -14.51 3.80 -5.32
C VAL A 231 -16.01 3.94 -5.57
N LYS A 232 -16.44 4.05 -6.83
CA LYS A 232 -17.87 4.07 -7.21
C LYS A 232 -18.59 2.78 -6.79
N LYS A 233 -17.94 1.62 -6.95
CA LYS A 233 -18.49 0.34 -6.49
C LYS A 233 -18.48 0.25 -4.96
N ALA A 234 -17.41 0.72 -4.32
CA ALA A 234 -17.35 0.78 -2.85
C ALA A 234 -18.48 1.65 -2.27
N LYS A 235 -18.78 2.78 -2.90
CA LYS A 235 -19.91 3.66 -2.54
C LYS A 235 -21.26 2.99 -2.78
N ALA A 236 -21.46 2.32 -3.92
CA ALA A 236 -22.68 1.56 -4.19
C ALA A 236 -22.91 0.48 -3.12
N LEU A 237 -21.85 -0.25 -2.77
CA LEU A 237 -21.88 -1.25 -1.71
C LEU A 237 -22.26 -0.64 -0.36
N MET A 238 -21.79 0.57 -0.06
CA MET A 238 -22.21 1.31 1.14
C MET A 238 -23.71 1.65 1.14
N GLY A 239 -24.27 2.07 0.00
CA GLY A 239 -25.70 2.30 -0.16
C GLY A 239 -26.54 1.04 0.06
N GLU A 240 -26.04 -0.11 -0.40
CA GLU A 240 -26.68 -1.41 -0.13
C GLU A 240 -26.68 -1.78 1.36
N MET A 241 -25.70 -1.32 2.16
CA MET A 241 -25.68 -1.57 3.61
C MET A 241 -26.94 -1.01 4.28
N ALA A 242 -27.34 0.21 3.90
CA ALA A 242 -28.55 0.84 4.40
C ALA A 242 -29.82 0.04 4.04
N GLY A 243 -29.88 -0.48 2.81
CA GLY A 243 -30.97 -1.37 2.36
C GLY A 243 -31.03 -2.69 3.14
N ARG A 244 -29.89 -3.19 3.62
CA ARG A 244 -29.77 -4.41 4.44
C ARG A 244 -29.94 -4.16 5.94
N GLN A 245 -30.31 -2.95 6.36
CA GLN A 245 -30.38 -2.52 7.76
C GLN A 245 -29.04 -2.63 8.52
N ILE A 246 -27.92 -2.66 7.81
CA ILE A 246 -26.58 -2.66 8.39
C ILE A 246 -26.10 -1.20 8.41
N LYS A 247 -25.95 -0.63 9.59
CA LYS A 247 -25.44 0.74 9.73
C LYS A 247 -23.92 0.77 9.48
N PRO A 248 -23.44 1.60 8.54
CA PRO A 248 -22.01 1.85 8.42
C PRO A 248 -21.44 2.43 9.71
N ASN A 249 -20.18 2.12 10.01
CA ASN A 249 -19.49 2.68 11.17
C ASN A 249 -18.39 3.66 10.71
N VAL A 250 -17.74 4.32 11.68
CA VAL A 250 -16.66 5.29 11.41
C VAL A 250 -15.52 4.69 10.58
N VAL A 251 -15.21 3.39 10.72
CA VAL A 251 -14.16 2.72 9.94
C VAL A 251 -14.57 2.56 8.47
N THR A 252 -15.86 2.29 8.21
CA THR A 252 -16.42 2.22 6.87
C THR A 252 -16.26 3.56 6.15
N TYR A 253 -16.63 4.66 6.83
CA TYR A 253 -16.48 6.01 6.31
C TYR A 253 -15.01 6.42 6.13
N ASN A 254 -14.14 6.16 7.11
CA ASN A 254 -12.71 6.46 7.02
C ASN A 254 -12.04 5.72 5.84
N THR A 255 -12.52 4.53 5.49
CA THR A 255 -12.04 3.78 4.32
C THR A 255 -12.37 4.48 3.01
N LEU A 256 -13.59 5.04 2.88
CA LEU A 256 -13.98 5.84 1.72
C LEU A 256 -13.25 7.18 1.68
N LEU A 257 -13.21 7.90 2.81
CA LEU A 257 -12.50 9.18 2.91
C LEU A 257 -11.05 9.04 2.47
N LYS A 258 -10.33 8.02 3.00
CA LYS A 258 -8.96 7.74 2.58
C LYS A 258 -8.85 7.50 1.07
N ALA A 259 -9.79 6.75 0.50
CA ALA A 259 -9.79 6.44 -0.93
C ALA A 259 -10.05 7.68 -1.82
N TYR A 260 -10.90 8.60 -1.37
CA TYR A 260 -11.14 9.88 -2.06
C TYR A 260 -9.95 10.83 -1.92
N ILE A 261 -9.36 10.91 -0.72
CA ILE A 261 -8.16 11.71 -0.43
C ILE A 261 -6.98 11.30 -1.31
N GLU A 262 -6.69 9.99 -1.40
CA GLU A 262 -5.61 9.47 -2.24
C GLU A 262 -5.79 9.80 -3.74
N ARG A 263 -7.05 9.99 -4.18
CA ARG A 263 -7.40 10.36 -5.56
C ARG A 263 -7.53 11.87 -5.77
N LYS A 264 -7.41 12.67 -4.72
CA LYS A 264 -7.69 14.11 -4.73
C LYS A 264 -9.11 14.45 -5.19
N ASP A 265 -10.08 13.60 -4.86
CA ASP A 265 -11.48 13.78 -5.20
C ASP A 265 -12.20 14.62 -4.12
N PHE A 266 -12.28 15.93 -4.35
CA PHE A 266 -12.90 16.89 -3.44
C PHE A 266 -14.41 16.66 -3.25
N GLU A 267 -15.11 16.33 -4.33
CA GLU A 267 -16.55 16.11 -4.29
C GLU A 267 -16.87 14.86 -3.47
N GLY A 268 -16.11 13.78 -3.69
CA GLY A 268 -16.24 12.53 -2.93
C GLY A 268 -15.98 12.70 -1.43
N VAL A 269 -14.99 13.51 -1.04
CA VAL A 269 -14.72 13.79 0.39
C VAL A 269 -15.90 14.54 1.03
N ASN A 270 -16.37 15.62 0.41
CA ASN A 270 -17.49 16.40 0.95
C ASN A 270 -18.78 15.58 1.04
N GLU A 271 -19.05 14.75 0.02
CA GLU A 271 -20.20 13.86 0.03
C GLU A 271 -20.09 12.82 1.16
N ALA A 272 -18.92 12.19 1.35
CA ALA A 272 -18.71 11.24 2.43
C ALA A 272 -18.92 11.88 3.81
N LEU A 273 -18.49 13.13 4.02
CA LEU A 273 -18.73 13.87 5.26
C LEU A 273 -20.22 14.17 5.47
N SER A 274 -20.94 14.59 4.42
CA SER A 274 -22.38 14.82 4.50
C SER A 274 -23.18 13.55 4.85
N LEU A 275 -22.72 12.39 4.36
CA LEU A 275 -23.30 11.09 4.70
C LEU A 275 -23.01 10.69 6.15
N MET A 276 -21.80 10.96 6.66
CA MET A 276 -21.48 10.75 8.08
C MET A 276 -22.40 11.55 9.00
N GLU A 277 -22.65 12.82 8.68
CA GLU A 277 -23.56 13.68 9.45
C GLU A 277 -24.99 13.17 9.40
N LYS A 278 -25.49 12.82 8.20
CA LYS A 278 -26.83 12.26 8.01
C LYS A 278 -27.05 10.96 8.79
N ASP A 279 -26.05 10.07 8.79
CA ASP A 279 -26.09 8.81 9.52
C ASP A 279 -25.78 8.98 11.02
N SER A 280 -25.50 10.20 11.47
CA SER A 280 -25.12 10.54 12.85
C SER A 280 -23.89 9.76 13.34
N VAL A 281 -22.90 9.55 12.45
CA VAL A 281 -21.64 8.88 12.75
C VAL A 281 -20.61 9.93 13.17
N GLY A 282 -20.26 9.93 14.46
CA GLY A 282 -19.27 10.84 15.02
C GLY A 282 -17.85 10.59 14.49
N TYR A 283 -17.03 11.63 14.50
CA TYR A 283 -15.62 11.54 14.12
C TYR A 283 -14.82 10.85 15.22
N ASN A 284 -13.80 10.11 14.82
CA ASN A 284 -12.76 9.64 15.72
C ASN A 284 -11.41 10.26 15.37
N VAL A 285 -10.38 9.99 16.17
CA VAL A 285 -9.02 10.48 15.95
C VAL A 285 -8.54 10.19 14.52
N ALA A 286 -8.80 9.00 13.99
CA ALA A 286 -8.41 8.63 12.63
C ALA A 286 -9.15 9.45 11.54
N THR A 287 -10.43 9.77 11.74
CA THR A 287 -11.20 10.65 10.85
C THR A 287 -10.58 12.05 10.84
N CYS A 288 -10.33 12.62 12.02
CA CYS A 288 -9.76 13.96 12.14
C CYS A 288 -8.35 14.04 11.55
N THR A 289 -7.49 13.05 11.78
CA THR A 289 -6.15 12.99 11.16
C THR A 289 -6.24 12.96 9.62
N LEU A 290 -7.13 12.14 9.05
CA LEU A 290 -7.34 12.11 7.59
C LEU A 290 -7.81 13.47 7.04
N LEU A 291 -8.70 14.16 7.75
CA LEU A 291 -9.22 15.46 7.33
C LEU A 291 -8.18 16.57 7.45
N ILE A 292 -7.41 16.61 8.54
CA ILE A 292 -6.29 17.54 8.70
C ILE A 292 -5.26 17.34 7.58
N ASP A 293 -4.93 16.08 7.27
CA ASP A 293 -4.01 15.76 6.17
C ASP A 293 -4.57 16.15 4.81
N TRP A 294 -5.86 15.95 4.60
CA TRP A 294 -6.56 16.36 3.39
C TRP A 294 -6.53 17.88 3.20
N PHE A 295 -7.06 18.64 4.17
CA PHE A 295 -7.14 20.10 4.10
C PHE A 295 -5.75 20.73 4.02
N GLY A 296 -4.79 20.21 4.78
CA GLY A 296 -3.39 20.62 4.68
C GLY A 296 -2.79 20.40 3.29
N SER A 297 -3.06 19.25 2.66
CA SER A 297 -2.59 18.96 1.29
C SER A 297 -3.23 19.85 0.22
N CYS A 298 -4.38 20.44 0.54
CA CYS A 298 -5.10 21.38 -0.30
C CYS A 298 -4.72 22.84 -0.01
N GLU A 299 -3.71 23.09 0.84
CA GLU A 299 -3.28 24.41 1.32
C GLU A 299 -4.37 25.21 2.03
N LYS A 300 -5.43 24.54 2.52
CA LYS A 300 -6.53 25.14 3.31
C LYS A 300 -6.29 24.94 4.80
N ILE A 301 -5.29 25.63 5.33
CA ILE A 301 -4.86 25.45 6.72
C ILE A 301 -5.94 25.88 7.72
N GLU A 302 -6.78 26.86 7.37
CA GLU A 302 -7.86 27.35 8.23
C GLU A 302 -8.91 26.25 8.47
N ASP A 303 -9.23 25.44 7.46
CA ASP A 303 -10.17 24.34 7.61
C ASP A 303 -9.55 23.19 8.43
N ALA A 304 -8.24 22.95 8.29
CA ALA A 304 -7.53 21.99 9.15
C ALA A 304 -7.51 22.43 10.63
N GLU A 305 -7.35 23.72 10.92
CA GLU A 305 -7.43 24.26 12.29
C GLU A 305 -8.84 24.16 12.86
N LYS A 306 -9.89 24.44 12.07
CA LYS A 306 -11.29 24.23 12.51
C LYS A 306 -11.54 22.77 12.91
N VAL A 307 -11.11 21.82 12.07
CA VAL A 307 -11.21 20.38 12.39
C VAL A 307 -10.47 20.07 13.70
N PHE A 308 -9.33 20.72 13.95
CA PHE A 308 -8.57 20.54 15.19
C PHE A 308 -9.27 21.13 16.42
N GLU A 309 -9.91 22.29 16.30
CA GLU A 309 -10.68 22.91 17.39
C GLU A 309 -11.93 22.09 17.76
N GLU A 310 -12.62 21.54 16.74
CA GLU A 310 -13.79 20.68 16.93
C GLU A 310 -13.49 19.39 17.73
N ILE A 311 -12.22 18.95 17.79
CA ILE A 311 -11.82 17.76 18.55
C ILE A 311 -12.11 17.92 20.03
N HIS A 312 -11.77 19.09 20.60
CA HIS A 312 -12.03 19.36 22.02
C HIS A 312 -13.51 19.53 22.30
N GLU A 313 -14.24 20.20 21.39
CA GLU A 313 -15.70 20.37 21.50
C GLU A 313 -16.46 19.04 21.48
N ARG A 314 -15.96 18.07 20.69
CA ARG A 314 -16.53 16.72 20.59
C ARG A 314 -16.03 15.76 21.68
N GLY A 315 -15.15 16.20 22.58
CA GLY A 315 -14.56 15.37 23.64
C GLY A 315 -13.66 14.24 23.12
N ILE A 316 -13.08 14.39 21.93
CA ILE A 316 -12.14 13.44 21.36
C ILE A 316 -10.76 13.71 21.98
N GLU A 317 -10.12 12.71 22.57
CA GLU A 317 -8.75 12.85 23.06
C GLU A 317 -7.75 12.75 21.89
N PRO A 318 -7.01 13.84 21.55
CA PRO A 318 -6.05 13.78 20.46
C PRO A 318 -4.80 13.00 20.87
N ASP A 319 -4.30 12.18 19.95
CA ASP A 319 -3.06 11.43 20.12
C ASP A 319 -1.85 12.15 19.51
N VAL A 320 -0.65 11.58 19.70
CA VAL A 320 0.61 12.14 19.17
C VAL A 320 0.56 12.27 17.64
N TYR A 321 -0.15 11.38 16.93
CA TYR A 321 -0.19 11.40 15.46
C TYR A 321 -1.05 12.55 14.94
N LEU A 322 -2.17 12.82 15.58
CA LEU A 322 -3.05 13.94 15.22
C LEU A 322 -2.32 15.27 15.41
N TYR A 323 -1.69 15.48 16.57
CA TYR A 323 -0.83 16.64 16.82
C TYR A 323 0.32 16.75 15.81
N THR A 324 1.00 15.64 15.52
CA THR A 324 2.09 15.62 14.53
C THR A 324 1.60 16.06 13.14
N SER A 325 0.38 15.68 12.76
CA SER A 325 -0.21 16.02 11.46
C SER A 325 -0.49 17.53 11.37
N ILE A 326 -1.16 18.13 12.37
CA ILE A 326 -1.43 19.57 12.39
C ILE A 326 -0.15 20.42 12.52
N ILE A 327 0.85 19.94 13.28
CA ILE A 327 2.18 20.56 13.40
C ILE A 327 2.91 20.54 12.05
N ASN A 328 2.89 19.41 11.34
CA ASN A 328 3.51 19.27 10.03
C ASN A 328 2.91 20.23 9.00
N TRP A 329 1.58 20.36 8.95
CA TRP A 329 0.94 21.29 8.01
C TRP A 329 1.18 22.75 8.34
N ASN A 330 1.09 23.14 9.62
CA ASN A 330 1.47 24.49 10.05
C ASN A 330 2.94 24.81 9.73
N GLY A 331 3.85 23.85 9.95
CA GLY A 331 5.26 23.99 9.61
C GLY A 331 5.48 24.16 8.10
N ARG A 332 4.75 23.42 7.26
CA ARG A 332 4.86 23.50 5.79
C ARG A 332 4.37 24.83 5.23
N VAL A 333 3.31 25.40 5.80
CA VAL A 333 2.77 26.72 5.43
C VAL A 333 3.66 27.86 5.96
N GLY A 334 4.56 27.57 6.90
CA GLY A 334 5.49 28.54 7.49
C GLY A 334 4.98 29.17 8.79
N ASN A 335 3.84 28.72 9.32
CA ASN A 335 3.25 29.15 10.60
C ASN A 335 3.97 28.52 11.81
N MET A 336 5.29 28.70 11.90
CA MET A 336 6.12 28.06 12.93
C MET A 336 5.73 28.43 14.36
N LYS A 337 5.20 29.64 14.60
CA LYS A 337 4.71 30.04 15.93
C LYS A 337 3.57 29.13 16.41
N ARG A 338 2.61 28.84 15.52
CA ARG A 338 1.49 27.95 15.83
C ARG A 338 1.96 26.51 15.99
N ALA A 339 2.86 26.04 15.13
CA ALA A 339 3.45 24.70 15.22
C ALA A 339 4.15 24.46 16.57
N LEU A 340 4.91 25.45 17.08
CA LEU A 340 5.56 25.35 18.39
C LEU A 340 4.57 25.42 19.55
N PHE A 341 3.55 26.27 19.46
CA PHE A 341 2.47 26.29 20.45
C PHE A 341 1.79 24.91 20.58
N LEU A 342 1.48 24.27 19.44
CA LEU A 342 0.88 22.94 19.41
C LEU A 342 1.81 21.86 19.97
N PHE A 343 3.12 22.03 19.80
CA PHE A 343 4.13 21.15 20.39
C PHE A 343 4.23 21.28 21.91
N ASP A 344 4.17 22.52 22.42
CA ASP A 344 4.13 22.79 23.86
C ASP A 344 2.84 22.23 24.47
N GLU A 345 1.70 22.41 23.80
CA GLU A 345 0.42 21.86 24.22
C GLU A 345 0.44 20.32 24.28
N LEU A 346 1.01 19.66 23.25
CA LEU A 346 1.22 18.21 23.24
C LEU A 346 2.03 17.77 24.46
N THR A 347 3.10 18.48 24.79
CA THR A 347 3.99 18.12 25.91
C THR A 347 3.31 18.36 27.27
N GLN A 348 2.55 19.46 27.41
CA GLN A 348 1.79 19.78 28.62
C GLN A 348 0.69 18.75 28.92
N ARG A 349 0.14 18.11 27.88
CA ARG A 349 -0.82 17.00 28.02
C ARG A 349 -0.18 15.66 28.39
N GLY A 350 1.14 15.60 28.55
CA GLY A 350 1.86 14.38 28.91
C GLY A 350 2.05 13.41 27.73
N LEU A 351 1.75 13.83 26.51
CA LEU A 351 2.06 13.06 25.31
C LEU A 351 3.55 13.19 24.98
N VAL A 352 4.21 12.09 24.60
CA VAL A 352 5.64 12.09 24.30
C VAL A 352 5.84 12.36 22.80
N PRO A 353 6.47 13.49 22.41
CA PRO A 353 6.80 13.73 21.01
C PRO A 353 7.73 12.64 20.48
N ASN A 354 7.49 12.20 19.24
CA ASN A 354 8.31 11.18 18.60
C ASN A 354 9.20 11.79 17.50
N VAL A 355 9.98 10.95 16.82
CA VAL A 355 10.83 11.37 15.69
C VAL A 355 10.07 12.07 14.58
N HIS A 356 8.80 11.71 14.35
CA HIS A 356 7.97 12.34 13.32
C HIS A 356 7.51 13.74 13.75
N THR A 357 7.21 13.96 15.03
CA THR A 357 6.86 15.27 15.58
C THR A 357 8.03 16.25 15.46
N TYR A 358 9.23 15.84 15.88
CA TYR A 358 10.43 16.66 15.72
C TYR A 358 10.79 16.85 14.24
N GLY A 359 10.70 15.80 13.42
CA GLY A 359 10.94 15.90 11.98
C GLY A 359 10.00 16.89 11.28
N ALA A 360 8.73 16.95 11.69
CA ALA A 360 7.76 17.93 11.20
C ALA A 360 8.17 19.37 11.54
N LEU A 361 8.58 19.63 12.79
CA LEU A 361 9.06 20.95 13.22
C LEU A 361 10.37 21.35 12.54
N ILE A 362 11.33 20.43 12.43
CA ILE A 362 12.62 20.65 11.76
C ILE A 362 12.39 20.97 10.28
N ASN A 363 11.53 20.21 9.60
CA ASN A 363 11.16 20.47 8.21
C ASN A 363 10.49 21.84 8.05
N GLY A 364 9.55 22.19 8.94
CA GLY A 364 8.93 23.51 8.95
C GLY A 364 9.93 24.65 9.16
N ALA A 365 10.84 24.50 10.12
CA ALA A 365 11.91 25.46 10.38
C ALA A 365 12.86 25.61 9.17
N CYS A 366 13.25 24.51 8.53
CA CYS A 366 14.08 24.51 7.32
C CYS A 366 13.38 25.22 6.15
N LYS A 367 12.10 24.93 5.91
CA LYS A 367 11.30 25.60 4.86
C LYS A 367 11.12 27.09 5.13
N GLY A 368 10.93 27.47 6.39
CA GLY A 368 10.91 28.87 6.83
C GLY A 368 12.28 29.55 6.82
N GLY A 369 13.37 28.84 6.49
CA GLY A 369 14.73 29.37 6.47
C GLY A 369 15.32 29.64 7.86
N GLN A 370 14.72 29.11 8.92
CA GLN A 370 15.09 29.33 10.32
C GLN A 370 16.07 28.23 10.79
N MET A 371 17.24 28.11 10.16
CA MET A 371 18.18 27.00 10.42
C MET A 371 18.64 26.91 11.88
N LYS A 372 18.84 28.04 12.57
CA LYS A 372 19.16 28.05 14.01
C LYS A 372 18.09 27.35 14.86
N MET A 373 16.83 27.52 14.50
CA MET A 373 15.72 26.86 15.18
C MET A 373 15.75 25.35 14.92
N ALA A 374 16.03 24.95 13.67
CA ALA A 374 16.20 23.54 13.31
C ALA A 374 17.32 22.88 14.14
N ASP A 375 18.45 23.55 14.33
CA ASP A 375 19.57 23.05 15.15
C ASP A 375 19.19 22.89 16.63
N ILE A 376 18.45 23.86 17.19
CA ILE A 376 17.93 23.77 18.57
C ILE A 376 17.00 22.56 18.72
N LEU A 377 16.10 22.34 17.76
CA LEU A 377 15.16 21.21 17.79
C LEU A 377 15.88 19.86 17.69
N VAL A 378 16.95 19.76 16.89
CA VAL A 378 17.78 18.54 16.81
C VAL A 378 18.50 18.27 18.12
N ASN A 379 19.08 19.29 18.74
CA ASN A 379 19.75 19.15 20.04
C ASN A 379 18.76 18.76 21.14
N GLU A 380 17.57 19.36 21.15
CA GLU A 380 16.52 18.99 22.10
C GLU A 380 16.08 17.52 21.91
N MET A 381 15.84 17.11 20.66
CA MET A 381 15.49 15.74 20.29
C MET A 381 16.54 14.74 20.81
N GLN A 382 17.83 15.01 20.60
CA GLN A 382 18.94 14.18 21.09
C GLN A 382 19.02 14.17 22.62
N SER A 383 18.82 15.33 23.28
CA SER A 383 18.85 15.42 24.74
C SER A 383 17.75 14.59 25.44
N LYS A 384 16.62 14.37 24.74
CA LYS A 384 15.53 13.50 25.20
C LYS A 384 15.74 12.02 24.83
N GLY A 385 16.90 11.66 24.29
CA GLY A 385 17.24 10.28 23.91
C GLY A 385 16.54 9.81 22.63
N ILE A 386 16.07 10.72 21.78
CA ILE A 386 15.49 10.38 20.48
C ILE A 386 16.59 10.49 19.42
N ASP A 387 16.96 9.36 18.84
CA ASP A 387 18.02 9.32 17.84
C ASP A 387 17.59 9.95 16.50
N VAL A 388 18.51 10.74 15.94
CA VAL A 388 18.35 11.33 14.60
C VAL A 388 18.41 10.21 13.56
N ASN A 389 17.43 10.16 12.67
CA ASN A 389 17.39 9.22 11.55
C ASN A 389 17.80 9.90 10.23
N GLN A 390 17.93 9.09 9.17
CA GLN A 390 18.28 9.56 7.82
C GLN A 390 17.31 10.62 7.27
N VAL A 391 16.01 10.55 7.61
CA VAL A 391 15.01 11.53 7.15
C VAL A 391 15.30 12.91 7.70
N VAL A 392 15.68 13.02 8.98
CA VAL A 392 16.03 14.31 9.60
C VAL A 392 17.31 14.88 8.99
N PHE A 393 18.34 14.06 8.75
CA PHE A 393 19.55 14.52 8.04
C PHE A 393 19.24 15.05 6.64
N ASN A 394 18.49 14.29 5.83
CA ASN A 394 18.08 14.72 4.49
C ASN A 394 17.27 16.03 4.53
N THR A 395 16.42 16.21 5.54
CA THR A 395 15.63 17.44 5.74
C THR A 395 16.51 18.65 6.04
N LEU A 396 17.50 18.50 6.94
CA LEU A 396 18.43 19.57 7.29
C LEU A 396 19.36 19.92 6.11
N ILE A 397 19.87 18.91 5.40
CA ILE A 397 20.70 19.10 4.19
C ILE A 397 19.93 19.90 3.14
N ASP A 398 18.67 19.52 2.84
CA ASP A 398 17.80 20.30 1.94
C ASP A 398 17.58 21.74 2.45
N GLY A 399 17.35 21.91 3.75
CA GLY A 399 17.25 23.22 4.40
C GLY A 399 18.48 24.11 4.18
N TYR A 400 19.68 23.61 4.48
CA TYR A 400 20.93 24.33 4.27
C TYR A 400 21.19 24.63 2.79
N CYS A 401 20.91 23.67 1.89
CA CYS A 401 21.05 23.86 0.44
C CYS A 401 20.15 25.00 -0.07
N ARG A 402 18.90 25.08 0.39
CA ARG A 402 17.97 26.16 0.01
C ARG A 402 18.39 27.53 0.54
N LYS A 403 19.01 27.57 1.72
CA LYS A 403 19.60 28.81 2.27
C LYS A 403 20.94 29.19 1.64
N GLY A 404 21.50 28.34 0.78
CA GLY A 404 22.80 28.53 0.15
C GLY A 404 24.00 28.24 1.08
N MET A 405 23.75 27.64 2.25
CA MET A 405 24.78 27.29 3.24
C MET A 405 25.40 25.92 2.90
N MET A 406 26.03 25.80 1.73
CA MET A 406 26.48 24.52 1.20
C MET A 406 27.58 23.85 2.04
N ASP A 407 28.44 24.63 2.69
CA ASP A 407 29.53 24.08 3.48
C ASP A 407 28.99 23.37 4.74
N GLU A 408 27.92 23.88 5.34
CA GLU A 408 27.22 23.20 6.44
C GLU A 408 26.47 21.95 5.93
N ALA A 409 25.90 22.00 4.72
CA ALA A 409 25.26 20.82 4.11
C ALA A 409 26.27 19.68 3.87
N LEU A 410 27.47 19.99 3.37
CA LEU A 410 28.55 19.02 3.15
C LEU A 410 29.09 18.47 4.49
N ARG A 411 29.31 19.32 5.50
CA ARG A 411 29.69 18.85 6.85
C ARG A 411 28.65 17.93 7.45
N LEU A 412 27.37 18.22 7.24
CA LEU A 412 26.29 17.39 7.75
C LEU A 412 26.22 16.03 7.02
N GLN A 413 26.55 16.01 5.72
CA GLN A 413 26.74 14.77 4.97
C GLN A 413 27.89 13.93 5.56
N ASP A 414 29.06 14.52 5.80
CA ASP A 414 30.21 13.81 6.39
C ASP A 414 29.88 13.27 7.78
N PHE A 415 29.16 14.05 8.59
CA PHE A 415 28.72 13.63 9.92
C PHE A 415 27.70 12.47 9.86
N MET A 416 26.78 12.50 8.89
CA MET A 416 25.83 11.42 8.63
C MET A 416 26.56 10.12 8.27
N GLU A 417 27.57 10.19 7.40
CA GLU A 417 28.41 9.04 7.02
C GLU A 417 29.23 8.52 8.22
N GLY A 418 29.79 9.43 9.04
CA GLY A 418 30.50 9.08 10.27
C GLY A 418 29.66 8.36 11.33
N LYS A 419 28.33 8.56 11.32
CA LYS A 419 27.38 7.81 12.15
C LYS A 419 26.95 6.47 11.55
N GLY A 420 27.47 6.09 10.38
CA GLY A 420 27.19 4.82 9.71
C GLY A 420 25.94 4.83 8.82
N PHE A 421 25.35 6.00 8.55
CA PHE A 421 24.26 6.10 7.58
C PHE A 421 24.84 6.19 6.16
N GLN A 422 24.25 5.44 5.23
CA GLN A 422 24.62 5.53 3.82
C GLN A 422 23.91 6.71 3.17
N THR A 423 24.66 7.54 2.44
CA THR A 423 24.13 8.63 1.65
C THR A 423 23.35 8.09 0.46
N ASP A 424 22.10 8.53 0.32
CA ASP A 424 21.20 8.06 -0.72
C ASP A 424 21.20 9.02 -1.93
N VAL A 425 20.53 8.61 -3.00
CA VAL A 425 20.38 9.45 -4.20
C VAL A 425 19.70 10.79 -3.93
N PHE A 426 18.85 10.88 -2.91
CA PHE A 426 18.19 12.12 -2.55
C PHE A 426 19.20 13.11 -1.93
N THR A 427 20.07 12.66 -1.03
CA THR A 427 21.13 13.48 -0.44
C THR A 427 22.05 14.05 -1.53
N TYR A 428 22.57 13.19 -2.41
CA TYR A 428 23.48 13.58 -3.49
C TYR A 428 22.83 14.57 -4.48
N SER A 429 21.62 14.25 -4.96
CA SER A 429 20.91 15.12 -5.91
C SER A 429 20.54 16.48 -5.31
N THR A 430 20.20 16.53 -4.02
CA THR A 430 19.87 17.79 -3.33
C THR A 430 21.09 18.70 -3.22
N ILE A 431 22.23 18.18 -2.77
CA ILE A 431 23.46 18.96 -2.63
C ILE A 431 23.99 19.39 -4.01
N ALA A 432 24.02 18.48 -4.99
CA ALA A 432 24.47 18.80 -6.34
C ALA A 432 23.61 19.90 -7.00
N SER A 433 22.29 19.83 -6.84
CA SER A 433 21.38 20.88 -7.33
C SER A 433 21.62 22.22 -6.61
N GLY A 434 21.85 22.20 -5.29
CA GLY A 434 22.21 23.39 -4.51
C GLY A 434 23.51 24.05 -4.97
N LEU A 435 24.56 23.25 -5.16
CA LEU A 435 25.86 23.69 -5.69
C LEU A 435 25.72 24.31 -7.09
N CYS A 436 24.95 23.65 -7.98
CA CYS A 436 24.69 24.12 -9.34
C CYS A 436 23.95 25.47 -9.37
N LYS A 437 23.02 25.72 -8.44
CA LYS A 437 22.33 27.02 -8.30
C LYS A 437 23.26 28.15 -7.85
N LEU A 438 24.29 27.83 -7.07
CA LEU A 438 25.33 28.78 -6.64
C LEU A 438 26.52 28.87 -7.61
N ASN A 439 26.42 28.28 -8.81
CA ASN A 439 27.47 28.20 -9.81
C ASN A 439 28.77 27.50 -9.32
N ARG A 440 28.70 26.67 -8.27
CA ARG A 440 29.80 25.78 -7.82
C ARG A 440 29.80 24.48 -8.63
N ASN A 441 29.91 24.62 -9.95
CA ASN A 441 29.66 23.53 -10.91
C ASN A 441 30.64 22.36 -10.78
N GLU A 442 31.93 22.61 -10.58
CA GLU A 442 32.95 21.56 -10.49
C GLU A 442 32.74 20.67 -9.26
N GLU A 443 32.35 21.25 -8.12
CA GLU A 443 32.01 20.51 -6.92
C GLU A 443 30.75 19.65 -7.12
N ALA A 444 29.75 20.19 -7.83
CA ALA A 444 28.54 19.44 -8.16
C ALA A 444 28.84 18.23 -9.07
N LYS A 445 29.69 18.39 -10.09
CA LYS A 445 30.15 17.28 -10.95
C LYS A 445 30.90 16.23 -10.14
N SER A 446 31.90 16.66 -9.37
CA SER A 446 32.72 15.77 -8.53
C SER A 446 31.85 14.93 -7.59
N LEU A 447 30.86 15.57 -6.96
CA LEU A 447 29.92 14.91 -6.06
C LEU A 447 29.06 13.85 -6.78
N LEU A 448 28.56 14.15 -7.99
CA LEU A 448 27.76 13.21 -8.78
C LEU A 448 28.59 12.04 -9.35
N PHE A 449 29.87 12.25 -9.68
CA PHE A 449 30.75 11.15 -10.06
C PHE A 449 31.12 10.27 -8.86
N THR A 450 31.42 10.86 -7.71
CA THR A 450 31.68 10.13 -6.46
C THR A 450 30.48 9.26 -6.05
N MET A 451 29.26 9.73 -6.26
CA MET A 451 28.03 8.97 -6.03
C MET A 451 28.01 7.64 -6.82
N GLU A 452 28.39 7.70 -8.10
CA GLU A 452 28.42 6.51 -8.97
C GLU A 452 29.56 5.55 -8.59
N GLU A 453 30.74 6.07 -8.24
CA GLU A 453 31.86 5.27 -7.73
C GLU A 453 31.50 4.51 -6.43
N ARG A 454 30.62 5.09 -5.61
CA ARG A 454 30.09 4.47 -4.38
C ARG A 454 28.93 3.50 -4.64
N GLY A 455 28.58 3.25 -5.90
CA GLY A 455 27.53 2.30 -6.29
C GLY A 455 26.10 2.81 -6.11
N VAL A 456 25.91 4.12 -5.87
CA VAL A 456 24.57 4.72 -5.79
C VAL A 456 24.14 5.14 -7.19
N ALA A 457 23.03 4.59 -7.68
CA ALA A 457 22.55 4.84 -9.04
C ALA A 457 22.00 6.28 -9.20
N PRO A 458 22.48 7.09 -10.18
CA PRO A 458 21.94 8.41 -10.48
C PRO A 458 20.48 8.37 -10.94
N ASN A 459 19.66 9.32 -10.47
CA ASN A 459 18.27 9.49 -10.93
C ASN A 459 18.14 10.65 -11.95
N VAL A 460 16.91 10.91 -12.42
CA VAL A 460 16.59 12.02 -13.33
C VAL A 460 17.14 13.38 -12.85
N VAL A 461 17.10 13.66 -11.55
CA VAL A 461 17.56 14.95 -10.99
C VAL A 461 19.08 15.08 -11.12
N CYS A 462 19.83 14.01 -10.85
CA CYS A 462 21.28 13.96 -11.02
C CYS A 462 21.68 14.26 -12.48
N PHE A 463 21.08 13.53 -13.43
CA PHE A 463 21.35 13.73 -14.87
C PHE A 463 20.96 15.14 -15.34
N THR A 464 19.78 15.62 -14.94
CA THR A 464 19.32 16.97 -15.29
C THR A 464 20.25 18.04 -14.72
N THR A 465 20.80 17.83 -13.52
CA THR A 465 21.79 18.75 -12.91
C THR A 465 23.10 18.78 -13.71
N LEU A 466 23.63 17.61 -14.14
CA LEU A 466 24.80 17.55 -15.02
C LEU A 466 24.55 18.26 -16.36
N ILE A 467 23.38 18.04 -16.96
CA ILE A 467 22.97 18.69 -18.22
C ILE A 467 22.94 20.21 -18.06
N ASP A 468 22.33 20.71 -16.98
CA ASP A 468 22.28 22.16 -16.68
C ASP A 468 23.70 22.74 -16.53
N ILE A 469 24.58 22.03 -15.81
CA ILE A 469 25.98 22.42 -15.64
C ILE A 469 26.70 22.53 -17.00
N PHE A 470 26.64 21.48 -17.83
CA PHE A 470 27.27 21.50 -19.15
C PHE A 470 26.67 22.56 -20.08
N CYS A 471 25.37 22.83 -19.97
CA CYS A 471 24.70 23.90 -20.71
C CYS A 471 25.20 25.30 -20.29
N LYS A 472 25.35 25.55 -18.98
CA LYS A 472 25.92 26.80 -18.44
C LYS A 472 27.36 27.02 -18.93
N GLU A 473 28.14 25.94 -19.03
CA GLU A 473 29.49 25.95 -19.60
C GLU A 473 29.50 26.12 -21.13
N GLY A 474 28.37 25.87 -21.80
CA GLY A 474 28.25 25.90 -23.25
C GLY A 474 28.71 24.62 -23.94
N ASN A 475 28.99 23.56 -23.18
CA ASN A 475 29.37 22.25 -23.69
C ASN A 475 28.13 21.41 -24.03
N PHE A 476 27.45 21.79 -25.12
CA PHE A 476 26.24 21.11 -25.57
C PHE A 476 26.48 19.69 -26.12
N VAL A 477 27.74 19.34 -26.42
CA VAL A 477 28.09 17.99 -26.87
C VAL A 477 28.01 17.02 -25.70
N GLU A 478 28.67 17.34 -24.59
CA GLU A 478 28.58 16.57 -23.34
C GLU A 478 27.13 16.54 -22.82
N ALA A 479 26.42 17.68 -22.84
CA ALA A 479 25.02 17.72 -22.42
C ALA A 479 24.13 16.71 -23.18
N LYS A 480 24.37 16.51 -24.49
CA LYS A 480 23.65 15.50 -25.29
C LYS A 480 24.11 14.08 -25.00
N GLN A 481 25.39 13.86 -24.72
CA GLN A 481 25.91 12.55 -24.30
C GLN A 481 25.31 12.12 -22.96
N VAL A 482 25.15 13.04 -22.01
CA VAL A 482 24.51 12.77 -20.72
C VAL A 482 23.04 12.35 -20.89
N ILE A 483 22.32 12.90 -21.88
CA ILE A 483 20.94 12.46 -22.19
C ILE A 483 20.92 11.03 -22.72
N GLN A 484 21.84 10.68 -23.61
CA GLN A 484 21.94 9.31 -24.14
C GLN A 484 22.28 8.32 -23.02
N GLU A 485 23.16 8.73 -22.10
CA GLU A 485 23.52 7.93 -20.94
C GLU A 485 22.35 7.75 -19.96
N MET A 486 21.58 8.82 -19.72
CA MET A 486 20.35 8.78 -18.94
C MET A 486 19.38 7.73 -19.49
N GLU A 487 19.12 7.77 -20.81
CA GLU A 487 18.25 6.80 -21.49
C GLU A 487 18.80 5.37 -21.43
N ARG A 488 20.11 5.19 -21.59
CA ARG A 488 20.79 3.88 -21.49
C ARG A 488 20.65 3.25 -20.11
N LYS A 489 20.64 4.06 -19.04
CA LYS A 489 20.42 3.60 -17.66
C LYS A 489 18.95 3.41 -17.31
N GLY A 490 18.03 3.60 -18.25
CA GLY A 490 16.59 3.39 -18.07
C GLY A 490 15.83 4.60 -17.51
N GLU A 491 16.51 5.73 -17.32
CA GLU A 491 15.91 7.00 -16.91
C GLU A 491 15.45 7.77 -18.16
N ARG A 492 14.28 8.42 -18.11
CA ARG A 492 13.75 9.17 -19.28
C ARG A 492 13.80 10.68 -19.05
N PRO A 493 14.30 11.48 -20.02
CA PRO A 493 14.22 12.94 -19.95
C PRO A 493 12.79 13.39 -19.72
N ASN A 494 12.59 14.33 -18.79
CA ASN A 494 11.28 14.91 -18.50
C ASN A 494 11.25 16.40 -18.88
N THR A 495 10.12 17.07 -18.64
CA THR A 495 9.94 18.51 -18.94
C THR A 495 11.06 19.37 -18.32
N VAL A 496 11.51 19.05 -17.10
CA VAL A 496 12.59 19.79 -16.43
C VAL A 496 13.94 19.61 -17.16
N THR A 497 14.23 18.40 -17.65
CA THR A 497 15.44 18.13 -18.43
C THR A 497 15.47 18.94 -19.74
N TYR A 498 14.36 18.99 -20.48
CA TYR A 498 14.27 19.83 -21.68
C TYR A 498 14.33 21.32 -21.36
N ASN A 499 13.69 21.76 -20.28
CA ASN A 499 13.75 23.15 -19.84
C ASN A 499 15.18 23.60 -19.53
N ALA A 500 16.00 22.75 -18.91
CA ALA A 500 17.42 23.03 -18.67
C ALA A 500 18.22 23.19 -19.98
N LEU A 501 17.99 22.33 -20.97
CA LEU A 501 18.63 22.45 -22.30
C LEU A 501 18.19 23.74 -23.01
N ILE A 502 16.87 23.98 -23.06
CA ILE A 502 16.27 25.15 -23.72
C ILE A 502 16.85 26.44 -23.12
N ASP A 503 16.81 26.57 -21.80
CA ASP A 503 17.39 27.71 -21.08
C ASP A 503 18.90 27.85 -21.35
N GLY A 504 19.63 26.74 -21.37
CA GLY A 504 21.04 26.67 -21.74
C GLY A 504 21.33 27.22 -23.14
N TYR A 505 20.59 26.77 -24.15
CA TYR A 505 20.73 27.23 -25.53
C TYR A 505 20.36 28.72 -25.65
N ILE A 506 19.29 29.16 -24.97
CA ILE A 506 18.87 30.57 -24.93
C ILE A 506 19.97 31.45 -24.34
N LYS A 507 20.54 31.09 -23.18
CA LYS A 507 21.63 31.83 -22.52
C LYS A 507 22.91 31.93 -23.36
N LYS A 508 23.10 31.03 -24.33
CA LYS A 508 24.21 31.08 -25.30
C LYS A 508 23.81 31.68 -26.65
N GLY A 509 22.63 32.32 -26.75
CA GLY A 509 22.14 33.00 -27.96
C GLY A 509 21.70 32.07 -29.10
N LYS A 510 21.48 30.78 -28.82
CA LYS A 510 21.15 29.77 -29.83
C LYS A 510 19.64 29.50 -29.92
N MET A 511 18.85 30.55 -30.20
CA MET A 511 17.38 30.49 -30.21
C MET A 511 16.79 29.44 -31.17
N LYS A 512 17.40 29.21 -32.33
CA LYS A 512 16.93 28.19 -33.29
C LYS A 512 16.95 26.78 -32.72
N GLU A 513 17.99 26.43 -31.95
CA GLU A 513 18.09 25.13 -31.30
C GLU A 513 17.10 25.01 -30.13
N ALA A 514 16.86 26.12 -29.40
CA ALA A 514 15.87 26.16 -28.33
C ALA A 514 14.44 25.87 -28.84
N HIS A 515 14.03 26.46 -29.97
CA HIS A 515 12.74 26.15 -30.62
C HIS A 515 12.66 24.72 -31.14
N LYS A 516 13.77 24.19 -31.67
CA LYS A 516 13.84 22.79 -32.10
C LYS A 516 13.61 21.83 -30.92
N LEU A 517 14.18 22.14 -29.75
CA LEU A 517 13.97 21.36 -28.52
C LEU A 517 12.53 21.46 -28.00
N LYS A 518 11.88 22.64 -28.08
CA LYS A 518 10.43 22.76 -27.78
C LYS A 518 9.59 21.83 -28.65
N LYS A 519 9.91 21.76 -29.94
CA LYS A 519 9.19 20.86 -30.85
C LYS A 519 9.48 19.39 -30.54
N GLU A 520 10.74 19.03 -30.28
CA GLU A 520 11.12 17.67 -29.93
C GLU A 520 10.42 17.16 -28.65
N MET A 521 10.28 18.01 -27.62
CA MET A 521 9.55 17.62 -26.42
C MET A 521 8.06 17.37 -26.70
N GLU A 522 7.42 18.20 -27.53
CA GLU A 522 6.03 18.01 -27.97
C GLU A 522 5.86 16.71 -28.77
N ASP A 523 6.79 16.43 -29.71
CA ASP A 523 6.79 15.21 -30.52
C ASP A 523 6.97 13.93 -29.67
N LYS A 524 7.64 14.04 -28.51
CA LYS A 524 7.80 12.96 -27.52
C LYS A 524 6.64 12.86 -26.52
N GLY A 525 5.60 13.68 -26.68
CA GLY A 525 4.43 13.71 -25.80
C GLY A 525 4.67 14.41 -24.45
N LEU A 526 5.76 15.18 -24.32
CA LEU A 526 6.02 16.03 -23.16
C LEU A 526 5.43 17.42 -23.43
N MET A 527 4.54 17.87 -22.55
CA MET A 527 3.89 19.17 -22.70
C MET A 527 4.81 20.30 -22.21
N PRO A 528 5.06 21.34 -23.03
CA PRO A 528 5.71 22.57 -22.58
C PRO A 528 4.94 23.21 -21.42
N ASP A 529 5.66 23.60 -20.37
CA ASP A 529 5.07 24.22 -19.19
C ASP A 529 5.28 25.74 -19.17
N THR A 530 4.75 26.40 -18.14
CA THR A 530 4.93 27.83 -17.92
C THR A 530 6.40 28.25 -17.93
N TYR A 531 7.32 27.39 -17.46
CA TYR A 531 8.75 27.69 -17.47
C TYR A 531 9.32 27.65 -18.89
N THR A 532 8.97 26.65 -19.71
CA THR A 532 9.40 26.55 -21.11
C THR A 532 9.07 27.82 -21.88
N TYR A 533 7.82 28.28 -21.80
CA TYR A 533 7.39 29.51 -22.47
C TYR A 533 8.06 30.75 -21.89
N SER A 534 8.15 30.87 -20.56
CA SER A 534 8.79 32.02 -19.93
C SER A 534 10.26 32.17 -20.34
N SER A 535 11.01 31.06 -20.41
CA SER A 535 12.39 31.05 -20.89
C SER A 535 12.49 31.49 -22.34
N LEU A 536 11.66 30.93 -23.25
CA LEU A 536 11.66 31.29 -24.67
C LEU A 536 11.27 32.75 -24.89
N ILE A 537 10.23 33.24 -24.21
CA ILE A 537 9.81 34.64 -24.23
C ILE A 537 10.96 35.55 -23.80
N HIS A 538 11.57 35.26 -22.66
CA HIS A 538 12.71 36.02 -22.17
C HIS A 538 13.88 36.00 -23.17
N GLY A 539 14.14 34.84 -23.80
CA GLY A 539 15.14 34.68 -24.85
C GLY A 539 14.89 35.54 -26.08
N GLU A 540 13.67 35.51 -26.63
CA GLU A 540 13.27 36.32 -27.79
C GLU A 540 13.31 37.82 -27.47
N CYS A 541 12.90 38.22 -26.26
CA CYS A 541 13.03 39.61 -25.79
C CYS A 541 14.49 40.07 -25.72
N ILE A 542 15.42 39.20 -25.29
CA ILE A 542 16.86 39.51 -25.27
C ILE A 542 17.44 39.59 -26.69
N ASP A 543 16.97 38.74 -27.61
CA ASP A 543 17.37 38.73 -29.02
C ASP A 543 16.75 39.89 -29.83
N GLY A 544 15.91 40.72 -29.20
CA GLY A 544 15.25 41.88 -29.81
C GLY A 544 14.03 41.52 -30.69
N LYS A 545 13.54 40.29 -30.63
CA LYS A 545 12.40 39.80 -31.44
C LYS A 545 11.11 39.83 -30.62
N VAL A 546 10.72 41.03 -30.21
CA VAL A 546 9.59 41.22 -29.28
C VAL A 546 8.25 40.74 -29.86
N ASP A 547 8.06 40.79 -31.18
CA ASP A 547 6.85 40.25 -31.83
C ASP A 547 6.74 38.72 -31.73
N GLU A 548 7.86 37.99 -31.82
CA GLU A 548 7.86 36.54 -31.61
C GLU A 548 7.63 36.20 -30.13
N ALA A 549 8.20 36.99 -29.22
CA ALA A 549 7.91 36.88 -27.78
C ALA A 549 6.41 37.09 -27.47
N LEU A 550 5.77 38.08 -28.11
CA LEU A 550 4.33 38.30 -27.99
C LEU A 550 3.52 37.12 -28.51
N LYS A 551 3.89 36.51 -29.65
CA LYS A 551 3.19 35.31 -30.16
C LYS A 551 3.23 34.16 -29.15
N LEU A 552 4.40 33.88 -28.57
CA LEU A 552 4.57 32.88 -27.51
C LEU A 552 3.74 33.22 -26.27
N PHE A 553 3.66 34.49 -25.89
CA PHE A 553 2.86 34.96 -24.75
C PHE A 553 1.34 34.75 -24.95
N HIS A 554 0.86 34.85 -26.19
CA HIS A 554 -0.54 34.56 -26.53
C HIS A 554 -0.81 33.06 -26.66
N GLU A 555 0.12 32.29 -27.26
CA GLU A 555 0.01 30.82 -27.34
C GLU A 555 -0.14 30.20 -25.95
N MET A 556 0.60 30.71 -24.96
CA MET A 556 0.54 30.23 -23.58
C MET A 556 -0.88 30.31 -23.00
N TYR A 557 -1.61 31.38 -23.28
CA TYR A 557 -3.01 31.54 -22.83
C TYR A 557 -3.97 30.58 -23.54
N GLN A 558 -3.77 30.34 -24.83
CA GLN A 558 -4.60 29.41 -25.61
C GLN A 558 -4.44 27.95 -25.18
N ARG A 559 -3.34 27.62 -24.48
CA ARG A 559 -3.08 26.29 -23.92
C ARG A 559 -3.48 26.15 -22.45
N ASP A 560 -4.26 27.09 -21.92
CA ASP A 560 -4.69 27.15 -20.52
C ASP A 560 -3.51 27.13 -19.52
N LEU A 561 -2.33 27.64 -19.93
CA LEU A 561 -1.18 27.77 -19.04
C LEU A 561 -1.24 29.11 -18.30
N THR A 562 -1.16 29.06 -16.97
CA THR A 562 -1.16 30.27 -16.14
C THR A 562 0.13 31.05 -16.29
N ARG A 563 0.02 32.33 -16.67
CA ARG A 563 1.13 33.29 -16.71
C ARG A 563 1.54 33.65 -15.30
N ASN A 564 2.84 33.73 -15.04
CA ASN A 564 3.37 34.09 -13.74
C ASN A 564 4.08 35.46 -13.78
N VAL A 565 4.50 35.93 -12.62
CA VAL A 565 5.25 37.19 -12.46
C VAL A 565 6.44 37.25 -13.43
N VAL A 566 7.22 36.16 -13.57
CA VAL A 566 8.40 36.11 -14.43
C VAL A 566 8.04 36.29 -15.92
N THR A 567 6.95 35.66 -16.39
CA THR A 567 6.47 35.79 -17.77
C THR A 567 6.09 37.23 -18.09
N TYR A 568 5.31 37.89 -17.22
CA TYR A 568 4.94 39.30 -17.38
C TYR A 568 6.15 40.22 -17.30
N THR A 569 7.05 40.02 -16.33
CA THR A 569 8.29 40.80 -16.20
C THR A 569 9.14 40.73 -17.46
N ALA A 570 9.30 39.53 -18.04
CA ALA A 570 10.07 39.34 -19.28
C ALA A 570 9.45 40.07 -20.47
N MET A 571 8.12 40.00 -20.65
CA MET A 571 7.43 40.71 -21.73
C MET A 571 7.45 42.23 -21.55
N ILE A 572 7.12 42.72 -20.35
CA ILE A 572 7.12 44.15 -20.05
C ILE A 572 8.52 44.73 -20.25
N SER A 573 9.56 44.03 -19.80
CA SER A 573 10.95 44.44 -20.02
C SER A 573 11.33 44.44 -21.50
N GLY A 574 10.91 43.43 -22.27
CA GLY A 574 11.13 43.37 -23.72
C GLY A 574 10.46 44.54 -24.46
N LEU A 575 9.16 44.75 -24.24
CA LEU A 575 8.39 45.85 -24.85
C LEU A 575 8.95 47.23 -24.46
N SER A 576 9.37 47.39 -23.21
CA SER A 576 9.99 48.63 -22.72
C SER A 576 11.30 48.94 -23.44
N LYS A 577 12.13 47.92 -23.70
CA LYS A 577 13.41 48.08 -24.43
C LYS A 577 13.22 48.33 -25.92
N ASP A 578 12.14 47.81 -26.50
CA ASP A 578 11.74 47.99 -27.90
C ASP A 578 11.03 49.34 -28.15
N GLY A 579 10.74 50.11 -27.08
CA GLY A 579 10.07 51.41 -27.16
C GLY A 579 8.54 51.35 -27.24
N ARG A 580 7.94 50.17 -27.10
CA ARG A 580 6.47 49.94 -27.12
C ARG A 580 5.84 50.14 -25.75
N THR A 581 6.04 51.33 -25.20
CA THR A 581 5.68 51.68 -23.82
C THR A 581 4.19 51.49 -23.51
N ASP A 582 3.29 51.84 -24.43
CA ASP A 582 1.85 51.71 -24.23
C ASP A 582 1.40 50.25 -24.03
N GLU A 583 2.02 49.31 -24.75
CA GLU A 583 1.75 47.88 -24.61
C GLU A 583 2.33 47.32 -23.32
N ALA A 584 3.51 47.80 -22.91
CA ALA A 584 4.13 47.44 -21.64
C ALA A 584 3.23 47.85 -20.45
N PHE A 585 2.63 49.05 -20.48
CA PHE A 585 1.69 49.49 -19.45
C PHE A 585 0.36 48.71 -19.47
N LYS A 586 -0.15 48.31 -20.64
CA LYS A 586 -1.35 47.45 -20.72
C LYS A 586 -1.12 46.08 -20.06
N LEU A 587 0.03 45.46 -20.29
CA LEU A 587 0.38 44.18 -19.65
C LEU A 587 0.58 44.33 -18.14
N TYR A 588 1.06 45.48 -17.66
CA TYR A 588 1.14 45.77 -16.24
C TYR A 588 -0.25 45.82 -15.57
N ASP A 589 -1.22 46.47 -16.22
CA ASP A 589 -2.60 46.53 -15.72
C ASP A 589 -3.30 45.16 -15.77
N GLU A 590 -3.00 44.33 -16.77
CA GLU A 590 -3.44 42.93 -16.84
C GLU A 590 -2.87 42.10 -15.68
N MET A 591 -1.57 42.18 -15.45
CA MET A 591 -0.89 41.49 -14.35
C MET A 591 -1.54 41.79 -12.99
N LYS A 592 -1.89 43.06 -12.72
CA LYS A 592 -2.59 43.44 -11.49
C LYS A 592 -4.01 42.89 -11.40
N ARG A 593 -4.76 42.87 -12.51
CA ARG A 593 -6.13 42.31 -12.53
C ARG A 593 -6.13 40.81 -12.27
N GLU A 594 -5.07 40.10 -12.67
CA GLU A 594 -4.87 38.69 -12.37
C GLU A 594 -4.41 38.43 -10.92
N GLY A 595 -4.27 39.48 -10.09
CA GLY A 595 -3.87 39.36 -8.68
C GLY A 595 -2.37 39.10 -8.47
N LEU A 596 -1.54 39.28 -9.50
CA LEU A 596 -0.10 39.12 -9.40
C LEU A 596 0.55 40.41 -8.89
N THR A 597 1.46 40.29 -7.92
CA THR A 597 2.23 41.42 -7.39
C THR A 597 3.45 41.71 -8.27
N PRO A 598 3.55 42.91 -8.88
CA PRO A 598 4.72 43.28 -9.69
C PRO A 598 6.00 43.32 -8.86
N ASP A 599 7.10 42.83 -9.43
CA ASP A 599 8.43 42.89 -8.82
C ASP A 599 9.13 44.24 -9.13
N ASP A 600 10.24 44.50 -8.45
CA ASP A 600 11.04 45.73 -8.64
C ASP A 600 11.55 45.88 -10.09
N ARG A 601 11.71 44.78 -10.83
CA ARG A 601 12.20 44.79 -12.22
C ARG A 601 11.13 45.30 -13.19
N VAL A 602 9.86 45.01 -12.92
CA VAL A 602 8.73 45.57 -13.68
C VAL A 602 8.73 47.10 -13.57
N TYR A 603 8.80 47.62 -12.34
CA TYR A 603 8.85 49.06 -12.11
C TYR A 603 10.07 49.72 -12.77
N HIS A 604 11.25 49.11 -12.63
CA HIS A 604 12.47 49.62 -13.26
C HIS A 604 12.37 49.65 -14.79
N SER A 605 11.81 48.61 -15.40
CA SER A 605 11.64 48.52 -16.85
C SER A 605 10.66 49.59 -17.38
N LEU A 606 9.53 49.77 -16.69
CA LEU A 606 8.53 50.78 -17.05
C LEU A 606 9.09 52.21 -16.88
N VAL A 607 9.82 52.50 -15.81
CA VAL A 607 10.45 53.82 -15.62
C VAL A 607 11.52 54.08 -16.70
N GLY A 608 12.31 53.07 -17.07
CA GLY A 608 13.28 53.17 -18.17
C GLY A 608 12.64 53.47 -19.53
N SER A 609 11.44 52.93 -19.79
CA SER A 609 10.68 53.18 -21.03
C SER A 609 10.20 54.64 -21.17
N LEU A 610 9.96 55.34 -20.04
CA LEU A 610 9.52 56.75 -20.04
C LEU A 610 10.66 57.72 -20.39
N HIS A 611 11.92 57.31 -20.19
CA HIS A 611 13.10 58.11 -20.52
C HIS A 611 13.61 57.89 -21.94
N THR A 612 13.33 56.74 -22.54
CA THR A 612 13.70 56.41 -23.93
C THR A 612 12.71 56.96 -24.96
N ALA A 613 11.48 57.30 -24.55
CA ALA A 613 10.44 57.88 -25.42
C ALA A 613 10.64 59.36 -25.81
N LYS A 614 11.85 59.92 -25.67
CA LYS A 614 12.20 61.28 -26.13
C LYS A 614 13.48 61.29 -26.96
N SER A 615 13.34 61.09 -28.27
CA SER A 615 14.23 61.64 -29.30
C SER A 615 13.49 61.80 -30.61
#